data_AF-A0A814ESZ0-F1
#
_entry.id   AF-A0A814ESZ0-F1
#
_cell.length_a   1.000
_cell.length_b   1.000
_cell.length_c   1.000
_cell.angle_alpha   90.00
_cell.angle_beta   90.00
_cell.angle_gamma   90.00
#
_symmetry.space_group_name_H-M   'P 1'
#
loop_
_entity.id
_entity.type
_entity.pdbx_description
1 polymer ?
#
loop_
_entity_poly.entity_id
_entity_poly.type
_entity_poly.pdbx_seq_one_letter_code
_entity_poly.pdbx_strand_id
1 'polypeptide(L)'
;MIISCKDFNMWFILLLIIATATAIPVDPIPDNTPIPMPPTPTTKRIHYDSMLGYRCESDSNCNGFVNNARCFNDTCACQPGYIANGIWSCVQVKKKYHH
;
A
#
# COMPACT_ATOMS: atom_id res chain seq x y z
N MET A 1 42.89 -23.39 -13.49
CA MET A 1 41.93 -22.38 -13.97
C MET A 1 42.02 -22.38 -15.49
N ILE A 2 40.95 -22.92 -16.11
CA ILE A 2 40.39 -22.62 -17.45
C ILE A 2 41.40 -22.34 -18.57
N ILE A 3 41.55 -23.32 -19.46
CA ILE A 3 42.29 -23.25 -20.72
C ILE A 3 41.64 -22.18 -21.59
N SER A 4 42.36 -21.08 -21.82
CA SER A 4 41.99 -20.06 -22.80
C SER A 4 43.03 -20.11 -23.93
N CYS A 5 42.67 -20.83 -24.98
CA CYS A 5 43.34 -20.86 -26.27
C CYS A 5 42.23 -21.21 -27.26
N LYS A 6 42.06 -20.59 -28.41
CA LYS A 6 42.78 -19.53 -29.12
C LYS A 6 41.90 -19.29 -30.35
N ASP A 7 41.96 -18.10 -30.94
CA ASP A 7 41.63 -17.86 -32.33
C ASP A 7 41.82 -19.10 -33.22
N PHE A 8 40.73 -19.75 -33.62
CA PHE A 8 40.72 -20.67 -34.75
C PHE A 8 39.36 -20.63 -35.42
N ASN A 9 39.20 -19.59 -36.23
CA ASN A 9 38.35 -19.63 -37.39
C ASN A 9 39.06 -20.49 -38.45
N MET A 10 38.49 -21.62 -38.86
CA MET A 10 38.54 -22.11 -40.25
C MET A 10 37.85 -23.46 -40.40
N TRP A 11 36.65 -23.41 -40.97
CA TRP A 11 36.15 -24.30 -42.03
C TRP A 11 35.95 -25.81 -41.76
N PHE A 12 36.40 -26.36 -40.65
CA PHE A 12 36.28 -27.80 -40.43
C PHE A 12 35.01 -28.15 -39.66
N ILE A 13 34.32 -29.14 -40.19
CA ILE A 13 33.23 -29.89 -39.55
C ILE A 13 31.87 -29.19 -39.57
N LEU A 14 31.61 -28.59 -40.74
CA LEU A 14 30.34 -28.57 -41.47
C LEU A 14 29.67 -29.98 -41.64
N LEU A 15 29.94 -30.96 -40.77
CA LEU A 15 29.50 -32.37 -40.92
C LEU A 15 28.66 -32.91 -39.78
N LEU A 16 28.36 -32.12 -38.74
CA LEU A 16 27.34 -32.48 -37.74
C LEU A 16 26.06 -31.67 -37.92
N ILE A 17 25.80 -31.21 -39.15
CA ILE A 17 24.62 -30.42 -39.54
C ILE A 17 23.43 -31.32 -39.88
N ILE A 18 23.29 -32.47 -39.21
CA ILE A 18 22.20 -33.39 -39.54
C ILE A 18 21.52 -33.84 -38.25
N ALA A 19 20.27 -33.38 -38.11
CA ALA A 19 19.28 -33.81 -37.14
C ALA A 19 19.41 -33.25 -35.70
N THR A 20 19.17 -31.96 -35.53
CA THR A 20 18.32 -31.52 -34.40
C THR A 20 17.49 -30.32 -34.83
N ALA A 21 16.19 -30.52 -35.03
CA ALA A 21 15.25 -29.39 -34.98
C ALA A 21 15.27 -28.89 -33.54
N THR A 22 16.02 -27.81 -33.28
CA THR A 22 16.01 -27.17 -31.97
C THR A 22 14.69 -26.43 -31.82
N ALA A 23 13.82 -26.92 -30.94
CA ALA A 23 12.76 -26.09 -30.38
C ALA A 23 13.45 -24.88 -29.75
N ILE A 24 13.24 -23.69 -30.33
CA ILE A 24 13.76 -22.45 -29.78
C ILE A 24 12.98 -22.23 -28.47
N PRO A 25 13.63 -22.19 -27.30
CA PRO A 25 12.94 -21.78 -26.08
C PRO A 25 12.52 -20.32 -26.30
N VAL A 26 11.23 -20.08 -26.42
CA VAL A 26 10.71 -18.72 -26.45
C VAL A 26 10.72 -18.25 -25.00
N ASP A 27 11.65 -17.37 -24.65
CA ASP A 27 11.66 -16.76 -23.32
C ASP A 27 10.32 -16.04 -23.09
N PRO A 28 9.70 -16.19 -21.92
CA PRO A 28 8.46 -15.48 -21.61
C PRO A 28 8.70 -13.98 -21.71
N ILE A 29 7.86 -13.29 -22.49
CA ILE A 29 7.86 -11.83 -22.62
C ILE A 29 7.60 -11.25 -21.23
N PRO A 30 8.38 -10.27 -20.75
CA PRO A 30 8.07 -9.58 -19.50
C PRO A 30 6.71 -8.89 -19.65
N ASP A 31 5.74 -9.35 -18.87
CA ASP A 31 4.41 -8.75 -18.82
C ASP A 31 4.52 -7.43 -18.05
N ASN A 32 4.57 -6.32 -18.79
CA ASN A 32 4.63 -4.97 -18.25
C ASN A 32 3.23 -4.41 -17.97
N THR A 33 2.20 -5.25 -17.81
CA THR A 33 0.89 -4.75 -17.43
C THR A 33 0.91 -4.14 -16.03
N PRO A 34 0.30 -2.96 -15.84
CA PRO A 34 0.07 -2.40 -14.51
C PRO A 34 -0.75 -3.40 -13.69
N ILE A 35 -0.13 -4.01 -12.70
CA ILE A 35 -0.80 -4.91 -11.78
C ILE A 35 -1.82 -4.07 -11.01
N PRO A 36 -3.12 -4.43 -11.00
CA PRO A 36 -4.09 -3.79 -10.12
C PRO A 36 -3.55 -3.88 -8.69
N MET A 37 -3.20 -2.73 -8.11
CA MET A 37 -2.69 -2.72 -6.74
C MET A 37 -3.79 -3.31 -5.84
N PRO A 38 -3.50 -4.37 -5.07
CA PRO A 38 -4.47 -4.90 -4.14
C PRO A 38 -4.91 -3.78 -3.18
N PRO A 39 -6.18 -3.75 -2.73
CA PRO A 39 -6.58 -2.83 -1.67
C PRO A 39 -5.62 -3.05 -0.51
N THR A 40 -4.92 -1.98 -0.13
CA THR A 40 -3.84 -2.04 0.85
C THR A 40 -4.32 -2.81 2.07
N PRO A 41 -3.63 -3.88 2.51
CA PRO A 41 -4.00 -4.57 3.72
C PRO A 41 -3.82 -3.57 4.87
N THR A 42 -4.92 -3.05 5.40
CA THR A 42 -4.93 -2.28 6.64
C THR A 42 -4.48 -3.23 7.73
N THR A 43 -3.17 -3.29 7.94
CA THR A 43 -2.57 -4.01 9.06
C THR A 43 -3.27 -3.49 10.29
N LYS A 44 -3.96 -4.40 10.98
CA LYS A 44 -4.67 -4.17 12.24
C LYS A 44 -3.68 -3.90 13.38
N ARG A 45 -2.74 -2.97 13.17
CA ARG A 45 -2.20 -2.14 14.24
C ARG A 45 -3.34 -1.21 14.60
N ILE A 46 -3.70 -1.16 15.89
CA ILE A 46 -4.46 -0.09 16.55
C ILE A 46 -4.58 1.12 15.63
N HIS A 47 -5.74 1.32 15.00
CA HIS A 47 -5.88 2.24 13.88
C HIS A 47 -5.92 3.67 14.44
N TYR A 48 -4.74 4.29 14.58
CA TYR A 48 -4.54 5.59 15.23
C TYR A 48 -5.25 6.72 14.48
N ASP A 49 -5.58 6.48 13.22
CA ASP A 49 -6.19 7.42 12.27
C ASP A 49 -7.64 7.80 12.67
N SER A 50 -8.21 7.10 13.65
CA SER A 50 -9.57 7.32 14.16
C SER A 50 -9.61 8.15 15.45
N MET A 51 -8.48 8.67 15.93
CA MET A 51 -8.40 9.52 17.14
C MET A 51 -8.56 11.01 16.81
N LEU A 52 -8.89 11.82 17.82
CA LEU A 52 -8.96 13.28 17.65
C LEU A 52 -7.62 13.85 17.18
N GLY A 53 -7.65 14.74 16.18
CA GLY A 53 -6.46 15.34 15.58
C GLY A 53 -5.82 14.51 14.45
N TYR A 54 -6.30 13.31 14.17
CA TYR A 54 -5.80 12.47 13.08
C TYR A 54 -6.63 12.60 11.81
N ARG A 55 -6.01 12.20 10.70
CA ARG A 55 -6.61 12.31 9.37
C ARG A 55 -7.80 11.37 9.22
N CYS A 56 -8.88 11.87 8.63
CA CYS A 56 -10.08 11.10 8.35
C CYS A 56 -10.59 11.37 6.94
N GLU A 57 -11.38 10.43 6.43
CA GLU A 57 -12.06 10.54 5.14
C GLU A 57 -13.57 10.76 5.32
N SER A 58 -14.13 10.24 6.41
CA SER A 58 -15.55 10.37 6.73
C SER A 58 -15.79 10.38 8.24
N ASP A 59 -16.98 10.83 8.66
CA ASP A 59 -17.40 10.82 10.06
C ASP A 59 -17.32 9.42 10.69
N SER A 60 -17.57 8.37 9.91
CA SER A 60 -17.52 6.98 10.35
C SER A 60 -16.12 6.58 10.83
N ASN A 61 -15.05 7.15 10.26
CA ASN A 61 -13.68 6.90 10.69
C ASN A 61 -13.43 7.38 12.12
N CYS A 62 -14.02 8.51 12.50
CA CYS A 62 -13.83 9.12 13.83
C CYS A 62 -14.82 8.55 14.85
N ASN A 63 -16.09 8.45 14.47
CA ASN A 63 -17.18 8.10 15.38
C ASN A 63 -17.16 6.61 15.79
N GLY A 64 -16.49 5.75 15.02
CA GLY A 64 -16.27 4.35 15.38
C GLY A 64 -15.32 4.14 16.57
N PHE A 65 -14.46 5.13 16.89
CA PHE A 65 -13.51 5.07 18.00
C PHE A 65 -13.76 6.14 19.07
N VAL A 66 -14.12 7.35 18.67
CA VAL A 66 -14.42 8.46 19.58
C VAL A 66 -15.88 8.86 19.42
N ASN A 67 -16.70 8.50 20.40
CA ASN A 67 -18.10 8.88 20.41
C ASN A 67 -18.26 10.40 20.37
N ASN A 68 -19.20 10.88 19.54
CA ASN A 68 -19.45 12.30 19.32
C ASN A 68 -18.27 13.02 18.63
N ALA A 69 -17.46 12.31 17.87
CA ALA A 69 -16.50 12.89 16.92
C ALA A 69 -17.06 12.87 15.49
N ARG A 70 -16.58 13.81 14.68
CA ARG A 70 -16.86 13.94 13.25
C ARG A 70 -15.57 14.21 12.50
N CYS A 71 -15.57 13.90 11.22
CA CYS A 71 -14.53 14.35 10.32
C CYS A 71 -14.80 15.81 9.95
N PHE A 72 -13.80 16.65 10.14
CA PHE A 72 -13.89 18.08 9.84
C PHE A 72 -12.55 18.55 9.26
N ASN A 73 -12.56 19.06 8.03
CA ASN A 73 -11.35 19.41 7.28
C ASN A 73 -10.31 18.29 7.30
N ASP A 74 -10.75 17.09 6.90
CA ASP A 74 -9.94 15.87 6.86
C ASP A 74 -9.32 15.47 8.21
N THR A 75 -9.81 16.01 9.33
CA THR A 75 -9.29 15.74 10.67
C THR A 75 -10.41 15.39 11.64
N CYS A 76 -10.22 14.38 12.49
CA CYS A 76 -11.19 14.04 13.51
C CYS A 76 -11.29 15.13 14.59
N ALA A 77 -12.50 15.66 14.78
CA ALA A 77 -12.79 16.70 15.77
C ALA A 77 -14.10 16.38 16.50
N CYS A 78 -14.29 16.94 17.70
CA CYS A 78 -15.55 16.78 18.42
C CYS A 78 -16.71 17.46 17.69
N GLN A 79 -17.89 16.84 17.73
CA GLN A 79 -19.12 17.42 17.21
C GLN A 79 -19.48 18.72 17.96
N PRO A 80 -20.24 19.64 17.33
CA PRO A 80 -20.70 20.86 17.98
C PRO A 80 -21.40 20.57 19.32
N GLY A 81 -21.03 21.31 20.36
CA GLY A 81 -21.54 21.11 21.72
C GLY A 81 -20.69 20.17 22.59
N TYR A 82 -19.63 19.57 22.03
CA TYR A 82 -18.66 18.75 22.74
C TYR A 82 -17.26 19.36 22.67
N ILE A 83 -16.44 19.09 23.68
CA ILE A 83 -15.01 19.45 23.75
C ILE A 83 -14.17 18.19 23.91
N ALA A 84 -12.95 18.23 23.38
CA ALA A 84 -12.00 17.14 23.52
C ALA A 84 -11.55 17.02 24.98
N ASN A 85 -11.65 15.81 25.54
CA ASN A 85 -11.04 15.44 26.81
C ASN A 85 -10.02 14.33 26.51
N GLY A 86 -8.80 14.76 26.20
CA GLY A 86 -7.78 13.92 25.59
C GLY A 86 -8.07 13.60 24.12
N ILE A 87 -7.43 12.56 23.60
CA ILE A 87 -7.53 12.16 22.18
C ILE A 87 -8.62 11.11 21.90
N TRP A 88 -9.24 10.58 22.96
CA TRP A 88 -10.17 9.44 22.89
C TRP A 88 -11.60 9.78 23.31
N SER A 89 -11.87 11.01 23.77
CA SER A 89 -13.20 11.36 24.28
C SER A 89 -13.62 12.77 23.95
N CYS A 90 -14.90 12.91 23.62
CA CYS A 90 -15.59 14.19 23.48
C CYS A 90 -16.61 14.29 24.62
N VAL A 91 -16.47 15.30 25.47
CA VAL A 91 -17.37 15.55 26.60
C VAL A 91 -18.26 16.74 26.32
N GLN A 92 -19.54 16.67 26.68
CA GLN A 92 -20.48 17.77 26.46
C GLN A 92 -20.07 19.00 27.24
N VAL A 93 -20.15 20.16 26.60
CA VAL A 93 -19.97 21.46 27.27
C VAL A 93 -21.21 21.72 28.10
N LYS A 94 -21.11 21.52 29.43
CA LYS A 94 -22.14 21.99 30.35
C LYS A 94 -22.10 23.52 30.33
N LYS A 95 -23.10 24.15 29.71
CA LYS A 95 -23.30 25.58 29.84
C LYS A 95 -23.61 25.86 31.31
N LYS A 96 -22.68 26.49 32.03
CA LYS A 96 -23.03 27.18 33.27
C LYS A 96 -23.83 28.41 32.85
N TYR A 97 -25.15 28.30 32.91
CA TYR A 97 -26.00 29.47 32.88
C TYR A 97 -25.73 30.23 34.18
N HIS A 98 -24.98 31.33 34.08
CA HIS A 98 -24.96 32.35 35.13
C HIS A 98 -26.33 33.01 35.07
N HIS A 99 -27.21 32.61 36.01
CA HIS A 99 -28.45 33.31 36.32
C HIS A 99 -28.14 34.56 37.14
#